data_AF-A0A0F9N0U4-F1
#
_entry.id   AF-A0A0F9N0U4-F1
#
_cell.length_a   1.000
_cell.length_b   1.000
_cell.length_c   1.000
_cell.angle_alpha   90.00
_cell.angle_beta   90.00
_cell.angle_gamma   90.00
#
_symmetry.space_group_name_H-M   'P 1'
#
loop_
_entity.id
_entity.type
_entity.pdbx_description
1 polymer ?
#
loop_
_entity_poly.entity_id
_entity_poly.type
_entity_poly.pdbx_seq_one_letter_code
_entity_poly.pdbx_strand_id
1 'polypeptide(L)'
;MRAFELFEKKSEMEVLKANKIPLDDKERDKVMKAGAVWHHGPGGKESPAVWKSKNSSGKIKYVCNTHRMYQVRDTLSAAIKAYDKVKTSA
;
A
#
# COMPACT_ATOMS: atom_id res chain seq x y z
N MET A 1 -11.87 18.18 -29.30
CA MET A 1 -10.70 17.38 -28.86
C MET A 1 -11.20 16.31 -27.89
N ARG A 2 -11.20 15.03 -28.26
CA ARG A 2 -11.41 13.95 -27.28
C ARG A 2 -10.03 13.50 -26.84
N ALA A 3 -9.67 13.85 -25.62
CA ALA A 3 -8.42 13.49 -24.98
C ALA A 3 -8.40 11.97 -24.75
N PHE A 4 -8.12 11.20 -25.80
CA PHE A 4 -7.49 9.90 -25.68
C PHE A 4 -6.05 10.17 -25.27
N GLU A 5 -5.87 10.53 -24.00
CA GLU A 5 -4.56 10.84 -23.41
C GLU A 5 -3.61 9.67 -23.67
N LEU A 6 -2.40 10.02 -24.11
CA LEU A 6 -1.24 9.16 -24.16
C LEU A 6 -1.17 8.34 -22.86
N PHE A 7 -1.61 7.07 -22.90
CA PHE A 7 -1.27 6.10 -21.87
C PHE A 7 0.22 5.77 -22.05
N GLU A 8 1.11 6.64 -21.55
CA GLU A 8 2.42 6.17 -21.11
C GLU A 8 2.15 4.93 -20.25
N LYS A 9 2.77 3.80 -20.57
CA LYS A 9 2.63 2.54 -19.82
C LYS A 9 3.25 2.76 -18.43
N LYS A 10 2.51 3.42 -17.54
CA LYS A 10 2.85 3.55 -16.13
C LYS A 10 3.00 2.15 -15.57
N SER A 11 4.08 1.91 -14.85
CA SER A 11 4.30 0.66 -14.15
C SER A 11 3.15 0.42 -13.16
N GLU A 12 2.88 -0.84 -12.83
CA GLU A 12 1.84 -1.19 -11.86
C GLU A 12 2.00 -0.42 -10.54
N MET A 13 3.24 -0.23 -10.10
CA MET A 13 3.56 0.54 -8.91
C MET A 13 3.16 2.03 -9.01
N GLU A 14 3.40 2.66 -10.16
CA GLU A 14 3.03 4.07 -10.38
C GLU A 14 1.52 4.24 -10.41
N VAL A 15 0.82 3.31 -11.06
CA VAL A 15 -0.65 3.29 -11.06
C VAL A 15 -1.19 3.16 -9.63
N LEU A 16 -0.61 2.26 -8.83
CA LEU A 16 -1.02 2.10 -7.44
C LEU A 16 -0.71 3.37 -6.63
N LYS A 17 0.50 3.94 -6.76
CA LYS A 17 0.88 5.15 -6.01
C LYS A 17 -0.01 6.35 -6.34
N ALA A 18 -0.43 6.49 -7.60
CA ALA A 18 -1.33 7.55 -8.04
C ALA A 18 -2.77 7.36 -7.55
N ASN A 19 -3.24 6.12 -7.42
CA ASN A 19 -4.63 5.78 -7.07
C ASN A 19 -4.78 5.36 -5.59
N LYS A 20 -3.96 5.92 -4.71
CA LYS A 20 -4.00 5.69 -3.27
C LYS A 20 -5.37 6.02 -2.68
N ILE A 21 -5.87 5.11 -1.86
CA ILE A 21 -7.12 5.25 -1.12
C ILE A 21 -6.74 5.20 0.37
N PRO A 22 -7.18 6.17 1.19
CA PRO A 22 -7.04 6.11 2.63
C PRO A 22 -7.62 4.80 3.18
N LEU A 23 -6.92 4.19 4.13
CA LEU A 23 -7.50 3.10 4.91
C LEU A 23 -8.65 3.66 5.75
N ASP A 24 -9.71 2.89 5.91
CA ASP A 24 -10.72 3.21 6.91
C ASP A 24 -10.16 3.04 8.34
N ASP A 25 -10.86 3.58 9.34
CA ASP A 25 -10.38 3.55 10.73
C ASP A 25 -10.20 2.11 11.27
N LYS A 26 -11.02 1.15 10.80
CA LYS A 26 -10.96 -0.25 11.23
C LYS A 26 -9.78 -0.98 10.59
N GLU A 27 -9.53 -0.74 9.32
CA GLU A 27 -8.39 -1.22 8.55
C GLU A 27 -7.09 -0.65 9.15
N ARG A 28 -7.07 0.65 9.44
CA ARG A 28 -5.95 1.31 10.10
C ARG A 28 -5.68 0.70 11.46
N ASP A 29 -6.70 0.56 12.32
CA ASP A 29 -6.54 -0.06 13.65
C ASP A 29 -5.97 -1.48 13.57
N LYS A 30 -6.44 -2.30 12.61
CA LYS A 30 -5.89 -3.65 12.37
C LYS A 30 -4.41 -3.63 11.97
N VAL A 31 -4.00 -2.71 11.09
CA VAL A 31 -2.60 -2.58 10.65
C VAL A 31 -1.72 -2.13 11.82
N MET A 32 -2.18 -1.15 12.59
CA MET A 32 -1.45 -0.63 13.76
C MET A 32 -1.34 -1.69 14.86
N LYS A 33 -2.42 -2.41 15.19
CA LYS A 33 -2.42 -3.51 16.18
C LYS A 33 -1.52 -4.68 15.77
N ALA A 34 -1.42 -4.96 14.47
CA ALA A 34 -0.50 -5.98 13.96
C ALA A 34 0.97 -5.53 13.97
N GLY A 35 1.26 -4.25 14.30
CA GLY A 35 2.61 -3.71 14.26
C GLY A 35 3.16 -3.52 12.84
N ALA A 36 2.29 -3.52 11.83
CA ALA A 36 2.64 -3.23 10.44
C ALA A 36 2.77 -1.71 10.23
N VAL A 37 3.70 -1.12 10.97
CA VAL A 37 3.88 0.33 11.09
C VAL A 37 5.15 0.80 10.38
N TRP A 38 5.11 2.06 10.01
CA TRP A 38 6.19 2.82 9.45
C TRP A 38 6.50 3.95 10.41
N HIS A 39 7.63 3.83 11.12
CA HIS A 39 8.06 4.78 12.16
C HIS A 39 8.58 6.11 11.59
N HIS A 40 8.86 6.18 10.29
CA HIS A 40 9.27 7.41 9.60
C HIS A 40 8.10 8.06 8.85
N GLY A 41 6.91 8.03 9.44
CA GLY A 41 5.72 8.63 8.85
C GLY A 41 5.80 10.16 8.81
N PRO A 42 4.76 10.83 8.27
CA PRO A 42 4.68 12.28 8.28
C PRO A 42 4.88 12.84 9.70
N GLY A 43 5.91 13.66 9.88
CA GLY A 43 6.26 14.24 11.19
C GLY A 43 6.85 13.25 12.20
N GLY A 44 7.44 12.12 11.74
CA GLY A 44 8.06 11.12 12.61
C GLY A 44 7.09 10.26 13.41
N LYS A 45 5.79 10.33 13.09
CA LYS A 45 4.75 9.53 13.74
C LYS A 45 4.65 8.15 13.12
N GLU A 46 4.26 7.18 13.94
CA GLU A 46 3.90 5.86 13.45
C GLU A 46 2.69 5.96 12.52
N SER A 47 2.89 5.46 11.31
CA SER A 47 1.89 5.44 10.25
C SER A 47 1.73 4.01 9.73
N PRO A 48 0.57 3.63 9.21
CA PRO A 48 0.40 2.30 8.65
C PRO A 48 1.37 2.09 7.47
N ALA A 49 2.18 1.03 7.51
CA ALA A 49 3.06 0.65 6.40
C ALA A 49 2.29 0.03 5.23
N VAL A 50 1.04 -0.37 5.49
CA VAL A 50 0.10 -0.86 4.49
C VAL A 50 -0.82 0.26 4.03
N TRP A 51 -1.09 0.32 2.74
CA TRP A 51 -2.03 1.26 2.14
C TRP A 51 -2.89 0.57 1.09
N LYS A 52 -4.04 1.18 0.78
CA LYS A 52 -5.02 0.65 -0.18
C LYS A 52 -4.95 1.44 -1.48
N SER A 53 -5.23 0.79 -2.59
CA SER A 53 -5.24 1.43 -3.90
C SER A 53 -6.15 0.71 -4.87
N LYS A 54 -6.55 1.41 -5.94
CA LYS A 54 -7.09 0.76 -7.13
C LYS A 54 -5.96 0.44 -8.11
N ASN A 55 -6.01 -0.75 -8.72
CA ASN A 55 -5.15 -1.08 -9.85
C ASN A 55 -5.74 -0.56 -11.17
N SER A 56 -5.03 -0.75 -12.29
CA SER A 56 -5.49 -0.34 -13.62
C SER A 56 -6.81 -0.99 -14.07
N SER A 57 -7.14 -2.15 -13.51
CA SER A 57 -8.43 -2.84 -13.73
C SER A 57 -9.56 -2.37 -12.80
N GLY A 58 -9.32 -1.38 -11.94
CA GLY A 58 -10.29 -0.87 -10.97
C GLY A 58 -10.48 -1.75 -9.72
N LYS A 59 -9.72 -2.84 -9.56
CA LYS A 59 -9.76 -3.70 -8.38
C LYS A 59 -8.99 -3.09 -7.22
N ILE A 60 -9.53 -3.26 -6.02
CA ILE A 60 -8.85 -2.86 -4.78
C ILE A 60 -7.67 -3.80 -4.52
N LYS A 61 -6.51 -3.21 -4.25
CA LYS A 61 -5.30 -3.88 -3.83
C LYS A 61 -4.80 -3.25 -2.54
N TYR A 62 -4.17 -4.07 -1.71
CA TYR A 62 -3.46 -3.66 -0.51
C TYR A 62 -1.98 -3.79 -0.74
N VAL A 63 -1.26 -2.74 -0.41
CA VAL A 63 0.16 -2.61 -0.68
C VAL A 63 0.89 -2.48 0.63
N CYS A 64 1.79 -3.43 0.90
CA CYS A 64 2.78 -3.31 1.95
C CYS A 64 4.01 -2.62 1.37
N ASN A 65 4.34 -1.43 1.88
CA ASN A 65 5.52 -0.69 1.43
C ASN A 65 6.49 -0.53 2.59
N THR A 66 7.63 -1.22 2.47
CA THR A 66 8.78 -1.04 3.37
C THR A 66 10.00 -0.59 2.56
N HIS A 67 11.02 0.02 3.18
CA HIS A 67 12.27 0.38 2.51
C HIS A 67 12.96 -0.83 1.84
N ARG A 68 12.68 -2.04 2.33
CA ARG A 68 13.28 -3.29 1.87
C ARG A 68 12.49 -3.97 0.75
N MET A 69 11.15 -3.85 0.79
CA MET A 69 10.31 -4.59 -0.13
C MET A 69 8.94 -3.96 -0.31
N TYR A 70 8.48 -4.03 -1.55
CA TYR A 70 7.14 -3.68 -1.98
C TYR A 70 6.35 -4.94 -2.31
N GLN A 71 5.22 -5.17 -1.62
CA GLN A 71 4.35 -6.30 -1.91
C GLN A 71 2.91 -5.85 -2.13
N VAL A 72 2.33 -6.26 -3.26
CA VAL A 72 0.92 -6.03 -3.59
C VAL A 72 0.13 -7.31 -3.31
N ARG A 73 -0.99 -7.17 -2.59
CA ARG A 73 -1.86 -8.28 -2.18
C ARG A 73 -3.32 -7.91 -2.41
N ASP A 74 -4.18 -8.92 -2.53
CA ASP A 74 -5.63 -8.74 -2.71
C ASP A 74 -6.39 -8.44 -1.42
N THR A 75 -5.78 -8.74 -0.26
CA THR A 75 -6.42 -8.59 1.04
C THR A 75 -5.51 -7.89 2.05
N LEU A 76 -6.13 -7.20 3.01
CA LEU A 76 -5.42 -6.51 4.08
C LEU A 76 -4.58 -7.48 4.93
N SER A 77 -5.14 -8.62 5.28
CA SER A 77 -4.45 -9.63 6.11
C SER A 77 -3.22 -10.20 5.40
N ALA A 78 -3.27 -10.40 4.09
CA ALA A 78 -2.11 -10.85 3.31
C ALA A 78 -1.04 -9.77 3.23
N ALA A 79 -1.42 -8.49 3.13
CA ALA A 79 -0.47 -7.37 3.16
C ALA A 79 0.21 -7.22 4.53
N ILE A 80 -0.52 -7.42 5.63
CA ILE A 80 0.03 -7.44 6.99
C ILE A 80 1.01 -8.62 7.15
N LYS A 81 0.62 -9.85 6.75
CA LYS A 81 1.53 -11.01 6.80
C LYS A 81 2.79 -10.82 5.95
N ALA A 82 2.68 -10.08 4.85
CA ALA A 82 3.84 -9.72 4.03
C ALA A 82 4.79 -8.80 4.78
N TYR A 83 4.27 -7.86 5.56
CA TYR A 83 5.08 -7.00 6.43
C TYR A 83 5.86 -7.82 7.46
N ASP A 84 5.24 -8.79 8.12
CA ASP A 84 5.90 -9.65 9.12
C ASP A 84 7.11 -10.36 8.53
N LYS A 85 6.96 -10.94 7.33
CA LYS A 85 8.06 -11.58 6.60
C LYS A 85 9.22 -10.63 6.33
N VAL A 86 8.92 -9.38 5.97
CA VAL A 86 9.93 -8.37 5.65
C VAL A 86 10.63 -7.84 6.91
N LYS A 87 9.93 -7.81 8.05
CA LYS A 87 10.52 -7.46 9.36
C LYS A 87 11.51 -8.51 9.83
N THR A 88 11.19 -9.80 9.70
CA THR A 88 12.01 -10.92 10.18
C THR A 88 13.20 -11.28 9.29
N SER A 89 13.30 -10.73 8.07
CA SER A 89 14.41 -11.00 7.14
C SER A 89 15.56 -9.98 7.28
N ALA A 90 15.72 -9.40 8.48
CA ALA A 90 16.86 -8.56 8.87
C ALA A 90 17.93 -9.36 9.59
#